data_AF-J9VRD2-F1
#
_entry.id   AF-J9VRD2-F1
#
_cell.length_a   1.000
_cell.length_b   1.000
_cell.length_c   1.000
_cell.angle_alpha   90.00
_cell.angle_beta   90.00
_cell.angle_gamma   90.00
#
_symmetry.space_group_name_H-M   'P 1'
#
loop_
_entity.id
_entity.type
_entity.pdbx_description
1 polymer ?
#
loop_
_entity_poly.entity_id
_entity_poly.type
_entity_poly.pdbx_seq_one_letter_code
_entity_poly.pdbx_strand_id
1 'polypeptide(L)'
;MSTSPPAPAALSQLQVNNVPPAAYYIPDFITEEEEEYLIRKIGQSPQPKWKTVGTGRRLQYWGGTMSKTGVLLPESLPDFLTKFPDIISRIEKFLQHALPDGPRLDINQVLVNEYNPGQGIAPHEDGPAFQPLVATISLGSHTVLDLHHYISSTSPSPPMIATVSSTDNDSGNSARPVAAVPLAHLLLLPRSLLILSSSLYTSHLHAIAAKTQDSVKAGGADDGDVIAVANAELLGDPAVMESLRDGGVWVKERGVRTSLTFRHAQKVIKGGALGKVMGNMRRP
;
A
#
# COMPACT_ATOMS: atom_id res chain seq x y z
N MET A 1 2.69 -3.79 -27.97
CA MET A 1 1.41 -4.51 -28.12
C MET A 1 0.64 -4.21 -26.85
N SER A 2 -0.41 -3.38 -26.91
CA SER A 2 -1.18 -3.03 -25.72
C SER A 2 -1.98 -4.27 -25.29
N THR A 3 -1.53 -4.93 -24.23
CA THR A 3 -2.23 -6.06 -23.64
C THR A 3 -3.35 -5.53 -22.77
N SER A 4 -4.57 -5.98 -23.07
CA SER A 4 -5.73 -5.73 -22.22
C SER A 4 -5.47 -6.27 -20.81
N PRO A 5 -5.95 -5.63 -19.73
CA PRO A 5 -5.80 -6.19 -18.39
C PRO A 5 -6.43 -7.60 -18.33
N PRO A 6 -5.80 -8.55 -17.62
CA PRO A 6 -6.24 -9.95 -17.60
C PRO A 6 -7.67 -10.10 -17.05
N ALA A 7 -8.37 -11.13 -17.53
CA ALA A 7 -9.66 -11.52 -16.96
C ALA A 7 -9.51 -11.84 -15.47
N PRO A 8 -10.51 -11.54 -14.61
CA PRO A 8 -10.37 -11.73 -13.18
C PRO A 8 -10.21 -13.23 -12.86
N ALA A 9 -9.02 -13.62 -12.42
CA ALA A 9 -8.81 -14.90 -11.76
C ALA A 9 -9.65 -14.96 -10.48
N ALA A 10 -10.06 -16.16 -10.05
CA ALA A 10 -10.74 -16.32 -8.78
C ALA A 10 -9.82 -15.81 -7.66
N LEU A 11 -10.33 -15.03 -6.69
CA LEU A 11 -9.50 -14.43 -5.63
C LEU A 11 -8.63 -15.42 -4.87
N SER A 12 -9.10 -16.66 -4.70
CA SER A 12 -8.33 -17.73 -4.07
C SER A 12 -7.00 -18.00 -4.78
N GLN A 13 -6.91 -17.74 -6.09
CA GLN A 13 -5.69 -17.87 -6.89
C GLN A 13 -4.77 -16.66 -6.79
N LEU A 14 -5.27 -15.54 -6.25
CA LEU A 14 -4.54 -14.28 -6.07
C LEU A 14 -4.18 -14.04 -4.59
N GLN A 15 -4.59 -14.96 -3.71
CA GLN A 15 -4.35 -14.88 -2.28
C GLN A 15 -2.90 -15.20 -1.97
N VAL A 16 -2.27 -14.36 -1.16
CA VAL A 16 -0.93 -14.64 -0.66
C VAL A 16 -1.01 -15.76 0.38
N ASN A 17 -0.22 -16.80 0.19
CA ASN A 17 -0.13 -17.93 1.11
C ASN A 17 0.74 -17.59 2.33
N ASN A 18 0.59 -18.36 3.41
CA ASN A 18 1.42 -18.26 4.63
C ASN A 18 1.35 -16.90 5.35
N VAL A 19 0.34 -16.09 5.05
CA VAL A 19 -0.08 -14.92 5.82
C VAL A 19 -1.54 -15.10 6.21
N PRO A 20 -2.04 -14.38 7.24
CA PRO A 20 -3.47 -14.34 7.52
C PRO A 20 -4.27 -14.07 6.23
N PRO A 21 -5.39 -14.78 5.98
CA PRO A 21 -6.09 -14.84 4.69
C PRO A 21 -6.79 -13.52 4.33
N ALA A 22 -5.99 -12.50 4.08
CA ALA A 22 -6.41 -11.12 4.00
C ALA A 22 -5.49 -10.26 3.11
N ALA A 23 -4.51 -10.89 2.45
CA ALA A 23 -3.64 -10.27 1.47
C ALA A 23 -3.84 -10.91 0.10
N TYR A 24 -4.04 -10.08 -0.92
CA TYR A 24 -4.14 -10.50 -2.31
C TYR A 24 -3.15 -9.70 -3.16
N TYR A 25 -2.46 -10.38 -4.07
CA TYR A 25 -1.50 -9.76 -4.97
C TYR A 25 -1.92 -10.02 -6.42
N ILE A 26 -2.01 -8.96 -7.21
CA ILE A 26 -2.42 -8.99 -8.60
C ILE A 26 -1.32 -8.34 -9.43
N PRO A 27 -0.57 -9.10 -10.26
CA PRO A 27 0.42 -8.53 -11.15
C PRO A 27 -0.24 -7.81 -12.33
N ASP A 28 0.48 -6.87 -12.94
CA ASP A 28 0.07 -6.15 -14.17
C ASP A 28 -1.38 -5.65 -14.15
N PHE A 29 -1.82 -5.10 -13.01
CA PHE A 29 -3.17 -4.57 -12.81
C PHE A 29 -3.44 -3.30 -13.63
N ILE A 30 -2.38 -2.57 -13.94
CA ILE A 30 -2.37 -1.45 -14.88
C ILE A 30 -1.37 -1.72 -15.99
N THR A 31 -1.55 -1.08 -17.15
CA THR A 31 -0.59 -1.21 -18.26
C THR A 31 0.63 -0.31 -18.05
N GLU A 32 1.68 -0.51 -18.84
CA GLU A 32 2.87 0.35 -18.85
C GLU A 32 2.51 1.80 -19.24
N GLU A 33 1.60 2.00 -20.19
CA GLU A 33 1.15 3.33 -20.61
C GLU A 33 0.37 4.04 -19.50
N GLU A 34 -0.44 3.29 -18.73
CA GLU A 34 -1.15 3.80 -17.57
C GLU A 34 -0.19 4.17 -16.44
N GLU A 35 0.83 3.34 -16.19
CA GLU A 35 1.90 3.64 -15.23
C GLU A 35 2.65 4.92 -15.58
N GLU A 36 3.10 5.08 -16.83
CA GLU A 36 3.79 6.28 -17.29
C GLU A 36 2.90 7.52 -17.14
N TYR A 37 1.63 7.40 -17.52
CA TYR A 37 0.65 8.47 -17.38
C TYR A 37 0.47 8.89 -15.91
N LEU A 38 0.30 7.93 -14.99
CA LEU A 38 0.12 8.18 -13.56
C LEU A 38 1.36 8.83 -12.95
N ILE A 39 2.55 8.29 -13.21
CA ILE A 39 3.82 8.86 -12.72
C ILE A 39 3.95 10.32 -13.17
N ARG A 40 3.70 10.59 -14.46
CA ARG A 40 3.77 11.96 -15.00
C ARG A 40 2.76 12.89 -14.34
N LYS A 41 1.50 12.47 -14.16
CA LYS A 41 0.46 13.31 -13.53
C LYS A 41 0.75 13.60 -12.07
N ILE A 42 1.24 12.61 -11.32
CA ILE A 42 1.66 12.77 -9.93
C ILE A 42 2.84 13.75 -9.84
N GLY A 43 3.83 13.61 -10.73
CA GLY A 43 5.01 14.48 -10.79
C GLY A 43 4.69 15.94 -11.16
N GLN A 44 3.64 16.17 -11.94
CA GLN A 44 3.15 17.52 -12.32
C GLN A 44 2.38 18.24 -11.21
N SER A 45 2.21 17.61 -10.04
CA SER A 45 1.46 18.22 -8.93
C SER A 45 2.18 19.46 -8.41
N PRO A 46 1.50 20.62 -8.27
CA PRO A 46 2.13 21.84 -7.81
C PRO A 46 2.58 21.70 -6.35
N GLN A 47 3.67 22.37 -5.99
CA GLN A 47 3.92 22.64 -4.57
C GLN A 47 2.77 23.52 -4.05
N PRO A 48 2.18 23.25 -2.87
CA PRO A 48 2.72 22.46 -1.75
C PRO A 48 2.14 21.03 -1.59
N LYS A 49 1.64 20.37 -2.65
CA LYS A 49 1.03 19.03 -2.51
C LYS A 49 2.00 17.97 -1.99
N TRP A 50 3.28 18.07 -2.33
CA TRP A 50 4.32 17.20 -1.80
C TRP A 50 4.75 17.59 -0.38
N LYS A 51 4.75 16.62 0.52
CA LYS A 51 5.32 16.75 1.87
C LYS A 51 6.43 15.74 2.07
N THR A 52 7.58 16.19 2.57
CA THR A 52 8.71 15.32 2.92
C THR A 52 8.58 14.84 4.37
N VAL A 53 8.81 13.55 4.62
CA VAL A 53 8.67 12.92 5.93
C VAL A 53 9.75 11.85 6.16
N GLY A 54 9.99 11.50 7.42
CA GLY A 54 10.82 10.35 7.81
C GLY A 54 12.21 10.38 7.15
N THR A 55 12.57 9.31 6.42
CA THR A 55 13.86 9.14 5.73
C THR A 55 14.07 10.07 4.53
N GLY A 56 13.36 11.20 4.46
CA GLY A 56 13.36 12.10 3.30
C GLY A 56 12.44 11.65 2.16
N ARG A 57 11.58 10.65 2.38
CA ARG A 57 10.56 10.24 1.42
C ARG A 57 9.48 11.31 1.28
N ARG A 58 8.71 11.30 0.18
CA ARG A 58 7.65 12.29 -0.06
C ARG A 58 6.27 11.65 -0.09
N LEU A 59 5.24 12.43 0.21
CA LEU A 59 3.84 12.00 0.09
C LEU A 59 2.89 13.09 -0.40
N GLN A 60 1.74 12.69 -0.93
CA GLN A 60 0.62 13.56 -1.31
C GLN A 60 -0.72 12.97 -0.84
N TYR A 61 -1.71 13.83 -0.57
CA TYR A 61 -3.08 13.43 -0.28
C TYR A 61 -4.04 13.89 -1.38
N TRP A 62 -4.88 12.98 -1.85
CA TRP A 62 -5.96 13.20 -2.83
C TRP A 62 -7.29 12.71 -2.28
N GLY A 63 -8.40 13.34 -2.68
CA GLY A 63 -9.73 13.07 -2.12
C GLY A 63 -10.02 13.79 -0.80
N GLY A 64 -9.04 14.53 -0.28
CA GLY A 64 -9.18 15.35 0.92
C GLY A 64 -8.00 15.21 1.89
N THR A 65 -8.14 15.80 3.06
CA THR A 65 -7.16 15.69 4.15
C THR A 65 -7.81 15.25 5.45
N MET A 66 -7.07 14.49 6.25
CA MET A 66 -7.53 14.04 7.57
C MET A 66 -7.30 15.13 8.62
N SER A 67 -8.32 15.43 9.40
CA SER A 67 -8.18 16.24 10.62
C SER A 67 -7.47 15.45 11.72
N LYS A 68 -6.98 16.15 12.75
CA LYS A 68 -6.35 15.53 13.93
C LYS A 68 -7.25 14.52 14.66
N THR A 69 -8.57 14.66 14.53
CA THR A 69 -9.56 13.78 15.16
C THR A 69 -10.02 12.63 14.24
N GLY A 70 -9.32 12.39 13.12
CA GLY A 70 -9.62 11.27 12.21
C GLY A 70 -10.85 11.48 11.34
N VAL A 71 -11.27 12.72 11.11
CA VAL A 71 -12.37 13.07 10.20
C VAL A 71 -11.80 13.61 8.88
N LEU A 72 -12.24 13.07 7.75
CA LEU A 72 -11.89 13.53 6.41
C LEU A 72 -12.60 14.86 6.08
N LEU A 73 -11.82 15.85 5.67
CA LEU A 73 -12.29 17.03 4.94
C LEU A 73 -12.19 16.71 3.44
N PRO A 74 -13.30 16.44 2.74
CA PRO A 74 -13.26 15.88 1.40
C PRO A 74 -12.90 16.93 0.34
N GLU A 75 -12.14 16.49 -0.66
CA GLU A 75 -11.88 17.19 -1.93
C GLU A 75 -12.27 16.24 -3.08
N SER A 76 -12.57 16.77 -4.26
CA SER A 76 -12.79 15.92 -5.43
C SER A 76 -11.53 15.11 -5.74
N LEU A 77 -11.70 13.80 -5.99
CA LEU A 77 -10.63 12.97 -6.52
C LEU A 77 -10.20 13.48 -7.91
N PRO A 78 -8.90 13.46 -8.22
CA PRO A 78 -8.39 14.03 -9.46
C PRO A 78 -8.76 13.19 -10.69
N ASP A 79 -8.97 13.86 -11.83
CA ASP A 79 -9.36 13.25 -13.10
C ASP A 79 -8.41 12.13 -13.58
N PHE A 80 -7.12 12.20 -13.24
CA PHE A 80 -6.14 11.18 -13.61
C PHE A 80 -6.32 9.84 -12.87
N LEU A 81 -7.25 9.77 -11.90
CA LEU A 81 -7.66 8.55 -11.21
C LEU A 81 -9.10 8.12 -11.54
N THR A 82 -9.94 9.03 -12.04
CA THR A 82 -11.39 8.82 -12.21
C THR A 82 -11.86 8.84 -13.67
N LYS A 83 -11.04 9.31 -14.62
CA LYS A 83 -11.42 9.39 -16.04
C LYS A 83 -10.51 8.53 -16.92
N PHE A 84 -9.21 8.82 -16.88
CA PHE A 84 -8.24 8.03 -17.64
C PHE A 84 -6.88 7.98 -16.90
N PRO A 85 -6.38 6.77 -16.61
CA PRO A 85 -7.19 5.56 -16.45
C PRO A 85 -8.20 5.75 -15.31
N ASP A 86 -9.42 5.20 -15.44
CA ASP A 86 -10.40 5.17 -14.34
C ASP A 86 -10.02 4.06 -13.34
N ILE A 87 -8.97 4.33 -12.57
CA ILE A 87 -8.39 3.41 -11.59
C ILE A 87 -9.35 3.19 -10.43
N ILE A 88 -10.07 4.24 -9.99
CA ILE A 88 -11.03 4.14 -8.90
C ILE A 88 -12.11 3.13 -9.24
N SER A 89 -12.82 3.31 -10.36
CA SER A 89 -13.87 2.38 -10.75
C SER A 89 -13.33 0.99 -11.05
N ARG A 90 -12.10 0.87 -11.59
CA ARG A 90 -11.48 -0.43 -11.84
C ARG A 90 -11.26 -1.20 -10.55
N ILE A 91 -10.70 -0.58 -9.52
CA ILE A 91 -10.48 -1.22 -8.21
C ILE A 91 -11.82 -1.61 -7.58
N GLU A 92 -12.81 -0.70 -7.57
CA GLU A 92 -14.12 -0.99 -6.99
C GLU A 92 -14.83 -2.14 -7.71
N LYS A 93 -14.81 -2.15 -9.04
CA LYS A 93 -15.40 -3.25 -9.84
C LYS A 93 -14.66 -4.55 -9.62
N PHE A 94 -13.33 -4.51 -9.54
CA PHE A 94 -12.53 -5.69 -9.22
C PHE A 94 -12.96 -6.25 -7.86
N LEU A 95 -12.92 -5.45 -6.80
CA LEU A 95 -13.33 -5.87 -5.45
C LEU A 95 -14.78 -6.37 -5.41
N GLN A 96 -15.70 -5.72 -6.11
CA GLN A 96 -17.10 -6.14 -6.21
C GLN A 96 -17.25 -7.51 -6.89
N HIS A 97 -16.52 -7.77 -7.97
CA HIS A 97 -16.58 -9.05 -8.66
C HIS A 97 -15.91 -10.16 -7.86
N ALA A 98 -14.77 -9.80 -7.27
CA ALA A 98 -13.88 -10.68 -6.56
C ALA A 98 -14.47 -11.09 -5.19
N LEU A 99 -15.06 -10.13 -4.45
CA LEU A 99 -15.76 -10.30 -3.19
C LEU A 99 -17.23 -9.83 -3.29
N PRO A 100 -18.14 -10.58 -3.93
CA PRO A 100 -19.54 -10.16 -4.11
C PRO A 100 -20.23 -9.75 -2.81
N ASP A 101 -20.00 -10.54 -1.75
CA ASP A 101 -20.55 -10.34 -0.40
C ASP A 101 -19.57 -9.67 0.57
N GLY A 102 -18.38 -9.26 0.10
CA GLY A 102 -17.37 -8.61 0.94
C GLY A 102 -17.59 -7.11 1.13
N PRO A 103 -16.79 -6.46 1.98
CA PRO A 103 -16.86 -5.01 2.15
C PRO A 103 -16.58 -4.28 0.83
N ARG A 104 -17.34 -3.21 0.58
CA ARG A 104 -17.02 -2.25 -0.48
C ARG A 104 -15.93 -1.31 0.03
N LEU A 105 -15.01 -0.93 -0.84
CA LEU A 105 -13.98 0.01 -0.44
C LEU A 105 -14.53 1.43 -0.44
N ASP A 106 -15.39 1.80 -1.39
CA ASP A 106 -15.97 3.14 -1.52
C ASP A 106 -14.92 4.26 -1.46
N ILE A 107 -13.85 4.13 -2.25
CA ILE A 107 -12.64 4.96 -2.16
C ILE A 107 -12.99 6.46 -2.11
N ASN A 108 -12.59 7.11 -1.02
CA ASN A 108 -12.76 8.55 -0.84
C ASN A 108 -11.45 9.31 -0.56
N GLN A 109 -10.33 8.58 -0.41
CA GLN A 109 -9.02 9.17 -0.20
C GLN A 109 -7.94 8.30 -0.86
N VAL A 110 -6.95 8.94 -1.50
CA VAL A 110 -5.75 8.28 -2.02
C VAL A 110 -4.50 8.92 -1.42
N LEU A 111 -3.63 8.10 -0.83
CA LEU A 111 -2.32 8.49 -0.32
C LEU A 111 -1.25 8.09 -1.35
N VAL A 112 -0.51 9.06 -1.84
CA VAL A 112 0.65 8.82 -2.70
C VAL A 112 1.90 8.85 -1.83
N ASN A 113 2.78 7.86 -1.97
CA ASN A 113 4.10 7.85 -1.35
C ASN A 113 5.17 7.68 -2.44
N GLU A 114 6.27 8.42 -2.36
CA GLU A 114 7.42 8.29 -3.26
C GLU A 114 8.69 8.04 -2.44
N TYR A 115 9.48 7.08 -2.91
CA TYR A 115 10.72 6.61 -2.30
C TYR A 115 11.84 6.62 -3.34
N ASN A 116 12.93 7.31 -3.02
CA ASN A 116 14.20 7.12 -3.71
C ASN A 116 14.93 5.88 -3.16
N PRO A 117 15.91 5.31 -3.89
CA PRO A 117 16.74 4.24 -3.37
C PRO A 117 17.39 4.63 -2.02
N GLY A 118 17.37 3.71 -1.06
CA GLY A 118 17.83 3.96 0.31
C GLY A 118 16.79 4.58 1.24
N GLN A 119 15.62 4.99 0.75
CA GLN A 119 14.52 5.45 1.58
C GLN A 119 13.58 4.31 1.99
N GLY A 120 12.88 4.49 3.11
CA GLY A 120 12.02 3.47 3.68
C GLY A 120 10.98 4.04 4.63
N ILE A 121 10.27 3.15 5.30
CA ILE A 121 9.34 3.49 6.38
C ILE A 121 9.38 2.40 7.44
N ALA A 122 9.50 2.82 8.71
CA ALA A 122 9.49 1.90 9.85
C ALA A 122 8.13 1.19 9.98
N PRO A 123 8.07 0.05 10.72
CA PRO A 123 6.82 -0.64 11.00
C PRO A 123 5.76 0.31 11.57
N HIS A 124 4.63 0.42 10.87
CA HIS A 124 3.51 1.28 11.25
C HIS A 124 2.17 0.67 10.81
N GLU A 125 1.09 1.21 11.35
CA GLU A 125 -0.29 0.96 10.91
C GLU A 125 -0.82 2.20 10.17
N ASP A 126 -1.84 2.03 9.32
CA ASP A 126 -2.50 3.14 8.63
C ASP A 126 -3.37 4.01 9.56
N GLY A 127 -3.67 3.50 10.76
CA GLY A 127 -4.47 4.17 11.78
C GLY A 127 -5.98 3.89 11.68
N PRO A 128 -6.74 4.14 12.77
CA PRO A 128 -8.13 3.67 12.91
C PRO A 128 -9.17 4.49 12.13
N ALA A 129 -8.74 5.50 11.37
CA ALA A 129 -9.67 6.42 10.71
C ALA A 129 -10.27 5.86 9.41
N PHE A 130 -9.70 4.77 8.89
CA PHE A 130 -10.13 4.16 7.63
C PHE A 130 -10.77 2.80 7.85
N GLN A 131 -11.56 2.36 6.86
CA GLN A 131 -12.07 1.00 6.82
C GLN A 131 -10.90 -0.01 6.74
N PRO A 132 -11.07 -1.21 7.31
CA PRO A 132 -10.05 -2.25 7.30
C PRO A 132 -9.96 -3.00 5.96
N LEU A 133 -9.85 -2.22 4.90
CA LEU A 133 -9.64 -2.65 3.52
C LEU A 133 -8.88 -1.52 2.82
N VAL A 134 -7.74 -1.86 2.22
CA VAL A 134 -6.94 -0.94 1.41
C VAL A 134 -6.45 -1.64 0.17
N ALA A 135 -6.31 -0.87 -0.91
CA ALA A 135 -5.74 -1.31 -2.16
C ALA A 135 -4.54 -0.42 -2.50
N THR A 136 -3.40 -0.99 -2.86
CA THR A 136 -2.17 -0.23 -3.15
C THR A 136 -1.62 -0.62 -4.51
N ILE A 137 -1.48 0.36 -5.40
CA ILE A 137 -0.77 0.18 -6.67
C ILE A 137 0.69 0.60 -6.50
N SER A 138 1.62 -0.23 -6.99
CA SER A 138 3.06 0.11 -7.04
C SER A 138 3.45 0.58 -8.45
N LEU A 139 4.26 1.64 -8.55
CA LEU A 139 4.71 2.25 -9.80
C LEU A 139 6.23 2.47 -9.81
N GLY A 140 6.83 2.42 -10.99
CA GLY A 140 8.20 2.84 -11.29
C GLY A 140 9.26 1.79 -10.95
N SER A 141 9.35 1.39 -9.68
CA SER A 141 10.32 0.40 -9.19
C SER A 141 9.69 -0.59 -8.22
N HIS A 142 10.32 -1.75 -8.07
CA HIS A 142 9.94 -2.72 -7.06
C HIS A 142 10.31 -2.28 -5.64
N THR A 143 9.75 -2.97 -4.65
CA THR A 143 10.24 -2.99 -3.28
C THR A 143 9.83 -4.29 -2.58
N VAL A 144 10.41 -4.55 -1.42
CA VAL A 144 9.91 -5.58 -0.48
C VAL A 144 9.14 -4.88 0.64
N LEU A 145 7.89 -5.31 0.84
CA LEU A 145 7.05 -4.90 1.95
C LEU A 145 7.12 -5.96 3.06
N ASP A 146 7.56 -5.54 4.23
CA ASP A 146 7.66 -6.41 5.41
C ASP A 146 6.37 -6.31 6.22
N LEU A 147 5.72 -7.44 6.51
CA LEU A 147 4.56 -7.52 7.38
C LEU A 147 5.02 -7.94 8.78
N HIS A 148 4.84 -7.07 9.77
CA HIS A 148 5.22 -7.32 11.17
C HIS A 148 3.98 -7.57 12.04
N HIS A 149 4.23 -8.15 13.22
CA HIS A 149 3.24 -8.35 14.26
C HIS A 149 3.79 -7.84 15.61
N TYR A 150 2.90 -7.52 16.53
CA TYR A 150 3.28 -7.23 17.91
C TYR A 150 3.71 -8.51 18.64
N ILE A 151 4.70 -8.41 19.53
CA ILE A 151 5.10 -9.53 20.38
C ILE A 151 3.97 -9.84 21.35
N SER A 152 3.49 -11.08 21.35
CA SER A 152 2.53 -11.54 22.36
C SER A 152 3.25 -11.77 23.69
N SER A 153 2.68 -11.22 24.77
CA SER A 153 3.15 -11.49 26.13
C SER A 153 2.87 -12.92 26.60
N THR A 154 1.94 -13.63 25.95
CA THR A 154 1.53 -14.99 26.31
C THR A 154 2.16 -16.09 25.45
N SER A 155 2.72 -15.72 24.28
CA SER A 155 3.41 -16.64 23.36
C SER A 155 4.57 -15.91 22.67
N PRO A 156 5.74 -15.79 23.31
CA PRO A 156 6.88 -15.11 22.73
C PRO A 156 7.51 -15.93 21.59
N SER A 157 7.62 -15.34 20.40
CA SER A 157 8.37 -15.90 19.27
C SER A 157 9.83 -15.44 19.33
N PRO A 158 10.83 -16.35 19.32
CA PRO A 158 12.25 -15.99 19.17
C PRO A 158 12.55 -15.50 17.74
N PRO A 159 13.54 -14.59 17.53
CA PRO A 159 14.34 -13.87 18.52
C PRO A 159 13.62 -12.61 19.05
N MET A 160 13.60 -12.43 20.37
CA MET A 160 13.00 -11.28 21.03
C MET A 160 13.93 -10.07 20.99
N ILE A 161 14.08 -9.45 19.81
CA ILE A 161 14.58 -8.07 19.73
C ILE A 161 13.35 -7.20 19.46
N ALA A 162 12.94 -6.43 20.46
CA ALA A 162 11.85 -5.49 20.32
C ALA A 162 12.38 -4.19 19.68
N THR A 163 11.85 -3.81 18.53
CA THR A 163 12.00 -2.44 18.01
C THR A 163 10.85 -1.59 18.54
N VAL A 164 11.19 -0.44 19.13
CA VAL A 164 10.19 0.52 19.65
C VAL A 164 9.53 1.22 18.47
N SER A 165 8.20 1.08 18.33
CA SER A 165 7.43 1.78 17.31
C SER A 165 7.41 3.28 17.61
N SER A 166 8.00 4.10 16.74
CA SER A 166 7.99 5.56 16.85
C SER A 166 6.73 6.17 16.23
N THR A 167 5.61 6.07 16.94
CA THR A 167 4.40 6.86 16.66
C THR A 167 3.93 7.56 17.93
N ASP A 168 4.54 8.70 18.24
CA ASP A 168 4.02 9.61 19.26
C ASP A 168 3.14 10.69 18.61
N ASN A 169 1.83 10.52 18.78
CA ASN A 169 0.95 11.59 19.24
C ASN A 169 -0.28 10.97 19.94
N ASP A 170 -0.11 10.82 21.26
CA ASP A 170 -1.13 10.97 22.31
C ASP A 170 -2.30 9.97 22.35
N SER A 171 -2.17 8.95 23.22
CA SER A 171 -3.19 8.53 24.23
C SER A 171 -2.81 7.17 24.85
N GLY A 172 -2.14 7.18 26.00
CA GLY A 172 -2.23 6.16 27.07
C GLY A 172 -1.90 4.68 26.80
N ASN A 173 -1.55 4.27 25.58
CA ASN A 173 -1.25 2.87 25.26
C ASN A 173 0.27 2.68 25.34
N SER A 174 0.74 1.92 26.34
CA SER A 174 2.13 1.50 26.45
C SER A 174 2.64 1.00 25.10
N ALA A 175 3.77 1.54 24.61
CA ALA A 175 4.37 1.16 23.34
C ALA A 175 4.47 -0.38 23.26
N ARG A 176 3.68 -0.99 22.37
CA ARG A 176 3.66 -2.44 22.21
C ARG A 176 4.90 -2.85 21.42
N PRO A 177 5.74 -3.76 21.95
CA PRO A 177 6.94 -4.17 21.24
C PRO A 177 6.58 -4.89 19.93
N VAL A 178 7.28 -4.53 18.86
CA VAL A 178 7.14 -5.15 17.54
C VAL A 178 8.16 -6.28 17.41
N ALA A 179 7.75 -7.41 16.82
CA ALA A 179 8.67 -8.51 16.54
C ALA A 179 9.75 -8.07 15.53
N ALA A 180 11.02 -8.33 15.86
CA ALA A 180 12.15 -8.01 14.97
C ALA A 180 12.07 -8.74 13.63
N VAL A 181 11.66 -10.01 13.66
CA VAL A 181 11.48 -10.82 12.44
C VAL A 181 10.07 -10.56 11.90
N PRO A 182 9.94 -10.10 10.64
CA PRO A 182 8.65 -9.98 9.98
C PRO A 182 7.93 -11.32 9.94
N LEU A 183 6.60 -11.27 10.00
CA LEU A 183 5.73 -12.42 9.75
C LEU A 183 5.89 -12.93 8.31
N ALA A 184 6.02 -12.02 7.36
CA ALA A 184 6.19 -12.33 5.95
C ALA A 184 6.75 -11.14 5.17
N HIS A 185 7.28 -11.45 4.00
CA HIS A 185 7.79 -10.48 3.04
C HIS A 185 7.04 -10.60 1.71
N LEU A 186 6.65 -9.46 1.14
CA LEU A 186 6.00 -9.40 -0.16
C LEU A 186 6.86 -8.62 -1.14
N LEU A 187 7.24 -9.24 -2.27
CA LEU A 187 7.86 -8.52 -3.37
C LEU A 187 6.77 -7.79 -4.16
N LEU A 188 6.82 -6.47 -4.17
CA LEU A 188 5.87 -5.64 -4.89
C LEU A 188 6.52 -5.13 -6.17
N LEU A 189 6.18 -5.72 -7.31
CA LEU A 189 6.66 -5.27 -8.62
C LEU A 189 5.87 -4.04 -9.10
N PRO A 190 6.41 -3.23 -10.02
CA PRO A 190 5.66 -2.17 -10.70
C PRO A 190 4.37 -2.70 -11.33
N ARG A 191 3.36 -1.83 -11.45
CA ARG A 191 2.02 -2.10 -12.00
C ARG A 191 1.16 -3.11 -11.22
N SER A 192 1.67 -3.68 -10.14
CA SER A 192 0.91 -4.59 -9.29
C SER A 192 -0.09 -3.87 -8.40
N LEU A 193 -1.19 -4.57 -8.07
CA LEU A 193 -2.15 -4.20 -7.05
C LEU A 193 -2.00 -5.14 -5.85
N LEU A 194 -1.77 -4.58 -4.67
CA LEU A 194 -1.82 -5.28 -3.39
C LEU A 194 -3.10 -4.88 -2.64
N ILE A 195 -3.92 -5.86 -2.25
CA ILE A 195 -5.08 -5.64 -1.38
C ILE A 195 -4.75 -6.19 -0.01
N LEU A 196 -4.91 -5.38 1.03
CA LEU A 196 -4.82 -5.80 2.43
C LEU A 196 -6.15 -5.53 3.12
N SER A 197 -6.64 -6.49 3.89
CA SER A 197 -7.92 -6.39 4.59
C SER A 197 -7.85 -6.91 6.02
N SER A 198 -8.94 -6.71 6.78
CA SER A 198 -9.22 -7.38 8.05
C SER A 198 -8.03 -7.29 9.04
N SER A 199 -7.59 -8.42 9.59
CA SER A 199 -6.54 -8.49 10.61
C SER A 199 -5.18 -7.99 10.12
N LEU A 200 -4.86 -8.11 8.82
CA LEU A 200 -3.60 -7.56 8.28
C LEU A 200 -3.62 -6.03 8.25
N TYR A 201 -4.81 -5.42 8.21
CA TYR A 201 -4.95 -3.97 8.33
C TYR A 201 -4.96 -3.51 9.79
N THR A 202 -5.68 -4.22 10.66
CA THR A 202 -5.99 -3.72 12.02
C THR A 202 -5.03 -4.17 13.11
N SER A 203 -4.19 -5.18 12.87
CA SER A 203 -3.34 -5.75 13.92
C SER A 203 -1.93 -6.14 13.46
N HIS A 204 -1.57 -5.79 12.24
CA HIS A 204 -0.23 -6.01 11.69
C HIS A 204 0.33 -4.68 11.23
N LEU A 205 1.64 -4.54 11.41
CA LEU A 205 2.36 -3.37 10.95
C LEU A 205 2.99 -3.69 9.60
N HIS A 206 3.24 -2.68 8.79
CA HIS A 206 3.97 -2.84 7.55
C HIS A 206 5.13 -1.86 7.47
N ALA A 207 6.22 -2.31 6.84
CA ALA A 207 7.45 -1.56 6.72
C ALA A 207 8.07 -1.72 5.33
N ILE A 208 8.92 -0.77 4.97
CA ILE A 208 9.82 -0.87 3.83
C ILE A 208 11.22 -0.55 4.35
N ALA A 209 12.13 -1.53 4.34
CA ALA A 209 13.51 -1.32 4.76
C ALA A 209 14.21 -0.23 3.91
N ALA A 210 14.99 0.62 4.57
CA ALA A 210 15.78 1.69 3.95
C ALA A 210 17.06 1.10 3.33
N LYS A 211 16.96 0.60 2.09
CA LYS A 211 18.07 -0.01 1.33
C LYS A 211 17.97 0.30 -0.16
N THR A 212 19.05 0.03 -0.90
CA THR A 212 19.18 0.33 -2.33
C THR A 212 19.03 -0.89 -3.23
N GLN A 213 19.01 -2.10 -2.68
CA GLN A 213 18.92 -3.36 -3.42
C GLN A 213 18.07 -4.37 -2.63
N ASP A 214 17.37 -5.25 -3.35
CA ASP A 214 16.71 -6.42 -2.79
C ASP A 214 17.33 -7.71 -3.36
N SER A 215 17.50 -8.70 -2.51
CA SER A 215 17.87 -10.08 -2.84
C SER A 215 16.78 -10.99 -2.27
N VAL A 216 16.04 -11.70 -3.12
CA VAL A 216 14.87 -12.47 -2.71
C VAL A 216 14.87 -13.87 -3.31
N LYS A 217 14.25 -14.82 -2.61
CA LYS A 217 14.06 -16.21 -3.05
C LYS A 217 12.61 -16.64 -2.85
N ALA A 218 12.19 -17.72 -3.52
CA ALA A 218 10.87 -18.29 -3.32
C ALA A 218 10.83 -19.23 -2.10
N GLY A 219 9.97 -18.92 -1.14
CA GLY A 219 9.67 -19.79 0.00
C GLY A 219 10.85 -20.09 0.94
N GLY A 220 10.57 -20.86 1.99
CA GLY A 220 11.54 -21.19 3.04
C GLY A 220 11.76 -20.06 4.05
N ALA A 221 12.84 -20.17 4.83
CA ALA A 221 13.26 -19.15 5.79
C ALA A 221 14.29 -18.21 5.16
N ASP A 222 14.41 -16.99 5.67
CA ASP A 222 15.44 -16.04 5.26
C ASP A 222 16.85 -16.61 5.45
N ASP A 223 17.77 -16.19 4.60
CA ASP A 223 19.19 -16.56 4.66
C ASP A 223 20.06 -15.30 4.54
N GLY A 224 20.41 -14.74 5.70
CA GLY A 224 21.11 -13.46 5.79
C GLY A 224 20.30 -12.35 5.12
N ASP A 225 20.88 -11.71 4.09
CA ASP A 225 20.24 -10.64 3.32
C ASP A 225 19.29 -11.15 2.22
N VAL A 226 19.24 -12.47 1.99
CA VAL A 226 18.35 -13.11 1.01
C VAL A 226 17.02 -13.45 1.67
N ILE A 227 15.99 -12.71 1.30
CA ILE A 227 14.67 -12.78 1.94
C ILE A 227 13.73 -13.72 1.21
N ALA A 228 13.02 -14.58 1.94
CA ALA A 228 12.00 -15.46 1.37
C ALA A 228 10.67 -14.71 1.20
N VAL A 229 10.20 -14.56 -0.05
CA VAL A 229 8.95 -13.83 -0.33
C VAL A 229 7.75 -14.78 -0.43
N ALA A 230 6.64 -14.38 0.20
CA ALA A 230 5.44 -15.20 0.32
C ALA A 230 4.57 -15.20 -0.95
N ASN A 231 4.77 -14.23 -1.85
CA ASN A 231 3.97 -14.06 -3.07
C ASN A 231 4.72 -14.47 -4.35
N ALA A 232 5.77 -15.30 -4.26
CA ALA A 232 6.60 -15.70 -5.41
C ALA A 232 5.79 -16.28 -6.59
N GLU A 233 4.76 -17.08 -6.29
CA GLU A 233 3.90 -17.71 -7.29
C GLU A 233 2.94 -16.73 -7.98
N LEU A 234 2.79 -15.51 -7.45
CA LEU A 234 1.83 -14.51 -7.91
C LEU A 234 2.47 -13.35 -8.68
N LEU A 235 3.80 -13.36 -8.85
CA LEU A 235 4.54 -12.19 -9.35
C LEU A 235 4.22 -11.83 -10.81
N GLY A 236 3.75 -12.78 -11.61
CA GLY A 236 3.31 -12.57 -13.00
C GLY A 236 4.42 -12.29 -14.02
N ASP A 237 5.56 -11.75 -13.61
CA ASP A 237 6.73 -11.53 -14.47
C ASP A 237 7.50 -12.84 -14.71
N PRO A 238 7.54 -13.36 -15.95
CA PRO A 238 8.18 -14.65 -16.23
C PRO A 238 9.68 -14.67 -15.94
N ALA A 239 10.39 -13.56 -16.13
CA ALA A 239 11.82 -13.50 -15.91
C ALA A 239 12.13 -13.49 -14.40
N VAL A 240 11.35 -12.77 -13.61
CA VAL A 240 11.46 -12.81 -12.14
C VAL A 240 11.09 -14.20 -11.62
N MET A 241 9.97 -14.76 -12.06
CA MET A 241 9.54 -16.09 -11.61
C MET A 241 10.54 -17.18 -11.99
N GLU A 242 11.13 -17.15 -13.19
CA GLU A 242 12.17 -18.09 -13.61
C GLU A 242 13.42 -17.97 -12.72
N SER A 243 13.84 -16.75 -12.38
CA SER A 243 15.01 -16.52 -11.51
C SER A 243 14.83 -17.04 -10.07
N LEU A 244 13.59 -17.28 -9.65
CA LEU A 244 13.25 -17.78 -8.31
C LEU A 244 13.05 -19.31 -8.27
N ARG A 245 13.09 -19.99 -9.43
CA ARG A 245 12.94 -21.45 -9.50
C ARG A 245 14.17 -22.17 -8.95
N ASP A 246 13.96 -23.40 -8.48
CA ASP A 246 15.01 -24.34 -8.07
C ASP A 246 16.02 -23.76 -7.06
N GLY A 247 15.55 -22.90 -6.14
CA GLY A 247 16.38 -22.25 -5.13
C GLY A 247 17.13 -21.01 -5.62
N GLY A 248 16.78 -20.49 -6.79
CA GLY A 248 17.33 -19.27 -7.35
C GLY A 248 17.06 -18.03 -6.50
N VAL A 249 17.94 -17.04 -6.67
CA VAL A 249 17.87 -15.75 -5.98
C VAL A 249 17.74 -14.65 -7.01
N TRP A 250 16.69 -13.85 -6.90
CA TRP A 250 16.51 -12.65 -7.69
C TRP A 250 17.14 -11.46 -6.95
N VAL A 251 18.08 -10.78 -7.62
CA VAL A 251 18.77 -9.61 -7.06
C VAL A 251 18.55 -8.41 -7.98
N LYS A 252 18.07 -7.30 -7.42
CA LYS A 252 17.79 -6.09 -8.20
C LYS A 252 17.96 -4.81 -7.39
N GLU A 253 18.64 -3.83 -7.98
CA GLU A 253 18.72 -2.47 -7.45
C GLU A 253 17.36 -1.77 -7.53
N ARG A 254 16.99 -1.05 -6.46
CA ARG A 254 15.80 -0.22 -6.42
C ARG A 254 16.03 1.03 -7.27
N GLY A 255 15.03 1.41 -8.05
CA GLY A 255 14.86 2.74 -8.62
C GLY A 255 13.95 3.62 -7.75
N VAL A 256 13.47 4.72 -8.33
CA VAL A 256 12.42 5.54 -7.70
C VAL A 256 11.10 4.78 -7.75
N ARG A 257 10.51 4.53 -6.58
CA ARG A 257 9.21 3.88 -6.44
C ARG A 257 8.15 4.90 -6.01
N THR A 258 7.01 4.89 -6.68
CA THR A 258 5.80 5.56 -6.22
C THR A 258 4.73 4.53 -5.89
N SER A 259 3.90 4.76 -4.88
CA SER A 259 2.72 3.95 -4.61
C SER A 259 1.49 4.78 -4.33
N LEU A 260 0.34 4.31 -4.79
CA LEU A 260 -0.97 4.91 -4.54
C LEU A 260 -1.77 3.96 -3.66
N THR A 261 -2.06 4.37 -2.42
CA THR A 261 -2.87 3.62 -1.47
C THR A 261 -4.27 4.21 -1.43
N PHE A 262 -5.22 3.44 -1.93
CA PHE A 262 -6.65 3.73 -2.02
C PHE A 262 -7.35 3.20 -0.76
N ARG A 263 -8.10 4.07 -0.09
CA ARG A 263 -8.75 3.77 1.19
C ARG A 263 -10.00 4.62 1.41
N HIS A 264 -10.80 4.24 2.40
CA HIS A 264 -12.01 4.95 2.77
C HIS A 264 -11.96 5.43 4.21
N ALA A 265 -11.97 6.75 4.39
CA ALA A 265 -12.13 7.36 5.69
C ALA A 265 -13.59 7.22 6.16
N GLN A 266 -13.79 6.63 7.34
CA GLN A 266 -15.12 6.31 7.86
C GLN A 266 -15.92 7.54 8.28
N LYS A 267 -15.24 8.58 8.76
CA LYS A 267 -15.86 9.84 9.18
C LYS A 267 -15.53 10.92 8.18
N VAL A 268 -16.55 11.51 7.58
CA VAL A 268 -16.41 12.61 6.60
C VAL A 268 -17.22 13.81 7.07
N ILE A 269 -16.63 15.01 7.02
CA ILE A 269 -17.38 16.25 7.30
C ILE A 269 -18.47 16.41 6.24
N LYS A 270 -19.73 16.39 6.67
CA LYS A 270 -20.87 16.68 5.79
C LYS A 270 -20.88 18.18 5.48
N GLY A 271 -20.62 18.55 4.22
CA GLY A 271 -20.50 19.94 3.73
C GLY A 271 -21.77 20.81 3.80
N GLY A 272 -22.79 20.43 4.57
CA GLY A 272 -24.09 21.11 4.63
C GLY A 272 -24.06 22.53 5.22
N ALA A 273 -23.05 22.87 6.02
CA ALA A 273 -22.98 24.18 6.70
C ALA A 273 -22.04 25.20 6.03
N LEU A 274 -20.90 24.78 5.44
CA LEU A 274 -19.96 25.71 4.80
C LEU A 274 -20.31 26.06 3.35
N GLY A 275 -20.99 25.17 2.61
CA GLY A 275 -21.35 25.42 1.21
C GLY A 275 -22.32 26.59 1.01
N LYS A 276 -23.20 26.86 2.00
CA LYS A 276 -24.14 28.00 1.94
C LYS A 276 -23.49 29.34 2.29
N VAL A 277 -22.42 29.34 3.08
CA VAL A 277 -21.76 30.57 3.52
C VAL A 277 -20.85 31.13 2.43
N MET A 278 -20.16 30.25 1.67
CA MET A 278 -19.31 30.68 0.55
C MET A 278 -20.09 31.05 -0.73
N GLY A 279 -21.29 30.48 -0.93
CA GLY A 279 -22.17 30.85 -2.04
C GLY A 279 -22.77 32.26 -1.91
N ASN A 280 -22.95 32.76 -0.68
CA ASN A 280 -23.51 34.07 -0.40
C ASN A 280 -22.47 35.21 -0.31
N MET A 281 -21.17 34.90 -0.37
CA MET A 281 -20.09 35.91 -0.35
C MET A 281 -19.49 36.19 -1.75
N ARG A 282 -20.07 35.61 -2.82
CA ARG A 282 -19.67 35.83 -4.23
C ARG A 282 -20.67 36.66 -5.05
N ARG A 283 -21.41 37.55 -4.40
CA ARG A 283 -22.11 38.69 -5.02
C ARG A 283 -21.86 39.88 -4.09
N PRO A 284 -21.33 41.01 -4.56
CA PRO A 284 -21.72 41.73 -5.78
C PRO A 284 -20.69 41.70 -6.92
#